data_AF-A0A942QTX5-F1
#
_entry.id   AF-A0A942QTX5-F1
#
_cell.length_a   1.000
_cell.length_b   1.000
_cell.length_c   1.000
_cell.angle_alpha   90.00
_cell.angle_beta   90.00
_cell.angle_gamma   90.00
#
_symmetry.space_group_name_H-M   'P 1'
#
loop_
_entity.id
_entity.type
_entity.pdbx_description
1 polymer ?
#
loop_
_entity_poly.entity_id
_entity_poly.type
_entity_poly.pdbx_seq_one_letter_code
_entity_poly.pdbx_strand_id
1 'polypeptide(L)' 'TVAGANASANLYSLLETCKVNGVDGYQYLRSLLVALPRARTVEDYEALLPWRRAELKT' A
#
# COMPACT_ATOMS: atom_id res chain seq x y z
N THR A 1 -20.72 9.75 1.65
CA THR A 1 -20.39 10.67 0.54
C THR A 1 -19.65 9.89 -0.53
N VAL A 2 -19.69 10.34 -1.80
CA VAL A 2 -19.01 9.66 -2.93
C VAL A 2 -17.50 9.51 -2.66
N ALA A 3 -16.87 10.56 -2.12
CA ALA A 3 -15.44 10.53 -1.77
C ALA A 3 -15.08 9.42 -0.77
N GLY A 4 -15.93 9.17 0.24
CA GLY A 4 -15.71 8.10 1.21
C GLY A 4 -15.83 6.71 0.57
N ALA A 5 -16.79 6.50 -0.33
CA ALA A 5 -16.94 5.25 -1.05
C ALA A 5 -15.72 4.96 -1.94
N ASN A 6 -15.22 5.98 -2.64
CA ASN A 6 -14.02 5.86 -3.48
C ASN A 6 -12.76 5.57 -2.64
N ALA A 7 -12.60 6.24 -1.51
CA ALA A 7 -11.48 5.97 -0.60
C ALA A 7 -11.49 4.52 -0.11
N SER A 8 -12.67 4.02 0.31
CA SER A 8 -12.83 2.63 0.75
C SER A 8 -12.55 1.63 -0.37
N ALA A 9 -13.02 1.90 -1.59
CA ALA A 9 -12.74 1.05 -2.75
C ALA A 9 -11.24 0.98 -3.08
N ASN A 10 -10.54 2.12 -3.00
CA ASN A 10 -9.09 2.16 -3.22
C ASN A 10 -8.33 1.34 -2.17
N LEU A 11 -8.69 1.50 -0.88
CA LEU A 11 -8.07 0.73 0.20
C LEU A 11 -8.32 -0.79 0.03
N TYR A 12 -9.53 -1.17 -0.38
CA TYR A 12 -9.87 -2.56 -0.64
C TYR A 12 -9.03 -3.14 -1.79
N SER A 13 -8.91 -2.44 -2.91
CA SER A 13 -8.07 -2.86 -4.05
C SER A 13 -6.60 -3.06 -3.65
N LEU A 14 -6.06 -2.21 -2.76
CA LEU A 14 -4.71 -2.36 -2.24
C LEU A 14 -4.55 -3.61 -1.35
N LEU A 15 -5.56 -3.91 -0.52
CA LEU A 15 -5.56 -5.11 0.31
C LEU A 15 -5.63 -6.39 -0.52
N GLU A 16 -6.46 -6.43 -1.57
CA GLU A 16 -6.49 -7.56 -2.50
C GLU A 16 -5.15 -7.74 -3.21
N THR A 17 -4.50 -6.64 -3.59
CA THR A 17 -3.14 -6.69 -4.15
C THR A 17 -2.14 -7.28 -3.15
N CYS A 18 -2.21 -6.89 -1.88
CA CYS A 18 -1.35 -7.46 -0.81
C CYS A 18 -1.55 -8.97 -0.68
N LYS A 19 -2.81 -9.44 -0.70
CA LYS A 19 -3.15 -10.87 -0.62
C LYS A 19 -2.50 -11.67 -1.75
N VAL A 20 -2.63 -11.20 -3.00
CA VAL A 20 -2.03 -11.87 -4.17
C VAL A 20 -0.51 -11.92 -4.09
N ASN A 21 0.12 -10.92 -3.46
CA ASN A 21 1.57 -10.86 -3.27
C ASN A 21 2.06 -11.53 -1.98
N GLY A 22 1.18 -12.15 -1.18
CA GLY A 22 1.55 -12.78 0.09
C GLY A 22 2.09 -11.80 1.14
N VAL A 23 1.65 -10.54 1.07
CA VAL A 23 2.00 -9.45 1.99
C VAL A 23 0.90 -9.28 3.01
N ASP A 24 1.27 -9.10 4.28
CA ASP A 24 0.33 -8.75 5.34
C ASP A 24 -0.28 -7.36 5.08
N GLY A 25 -1.56 -7.32 4.73
CA GLY A 25 -2.25 -6.10 4.34
C GLY A 25 -2.36 -5.05 5.46
N TYR A 26 -2.45 -5.48 6.72
CA TYR A 26 -2.51 -4.57 7.85
C TYR A 26 -1.16 -3.87 8.08
N GLN A 27 -0.07 -4.64 8.12
CA GLN A 27 1.30 -4.12 8.23
C GLN A 27 1.64 -3.21 7.04
N TYR A 28 1.23 -3.61 5.83
CA TYR A 28 1.36 -2.79 4.64
C TYR A 28 0.66 -1.43 4.82
N LEU A 29 -0.65 -1.41 5.08
CA LEU A 29 -1.40 -0.16 5.23
C LEU A 29 -0.87 0.72 6.36
N ARG A 30 -0.54 0.14 7.51
CA ARG A 30 0.04 0.88 8.64
C ARG A 30 1.31 1.61 8.23
N SER A 31 2.22 0.90 7.57
CA SER A 31 3.49 1.48 7.14
C SER A 31 3.35 2.46 5.97
N LEU A 32 2.43 2.19 5.04
CA LEU A 32 2.08 3.08 3.93
C LEU A 32 1.61 4.43 4.47
N LEU A 33 0.65 4.45 5.40
CA LEU A 33 0.10 5.70 5.96
C LEU A 33 1.14 6.51 6.77
N VAL A 34 2.12 5.85 7.39
CA VAL A 34 3.23 6.52 8.08
C VAL A 34 4.24 7.12 7.10
N ALA A 35 4.49 6.45 5.98
CA ALA A 35 5.50 6.85 5.02
C ALA A 35 4.99 7.82 3.94
N LEU A 36 3.70 7.77 3.60
CA LEU A 36 3.06 8.62 2.59
C LEU A 36 3.36 10.12 2.78
N PRO A 37 3.24 10.72 3.99
CA PRO A 37 3.56 12.14 4.18
C PRO A 37 5.04 12.50 3.97
N ARG A 38 5.93 11.50 3.92
CA ARG A 38 7.37 11.67 3.76
C ARG A 38 7.83 11.47 2.31
N ALA A 39 7.02 10.84 1.47
CA ALA A 39 7.34 10.58 0.07
C ALA A 39 7.34 11.87 -0.75
N ARG A 40 8.41 12.12 -1.48
CA ARG A 40 8.60 13.34 -2.28
C ARG A 40 8.92 13.04 -3.74
N THR A 41 9.57 11.91 -4.02
CA THR A 41 9.93 11.52 -5.39
C THR A 41 9.12 10.32 -5.86
N VAL A 42 9.14 10.05 -7.17
CA VAL A 42 8.45 8.89 -7.75
C VAL A 42 8.96 7.59 -7.14
N GLU A 43 10.28 7.52 -6.92
CA GLU A 43 10.96 6.37 -6.32
C GLU A 43 10.49 6.12 -4.88
N ASP A 44 10.23 7.18 -4.10
CA ASP A 44 9.65 7.05 -2.76
C ASP A 44 8.28 6.36 -2.84
N TYR A 45 7.43 6.75 -3.79
CA TYR A 45 6.12 6.13 -3.97
C TYR A 45 6.22 4.70 -4.49
N GLU A 46 7.14 4.41 -5.40
CA GLU A 46 7.38 3.05 -5.88
C GLU A 46 7.82 2.11 -4.76
N ALA A 47 8.67 2.58 -3.85
CA ALA A 47 9.11 1.80 -2.68
C ALA A 47 7.96 1.47 -1.71
N LEU A 48 6.85 2.19 -1.79
CA LEU A 48 5.65 1.93 -1.00
C LEU A 48 4.71 0.91 -1.62
N LEU A 49 4.97 0.41 -2.83
CA LEU A 49 4.10 -0.55 -3.50
C LEU A 49 4.20 -1.95 -2.87
N PRO A 50 3.09 -2.71 -2.83
CA PRO A 50 3.02 -3.94 -2.04
C PRO A 50 3.97 -5.03 -2.55
N TRP A 51 4.21 -5.12 -3.86
CA TRP A 51 5.11 -6.13 -4.45
C TRP A 51 6.59 -5.90 -4.12
N ARG A 52 7.04 -4.65 -3.95
CA ARG A 52 8.42 -4.33 -3.53
C ARG A 52 8.75 -4.86 -2.13
N ARG A 53 7.72 -5.15 -1.31
CA ARG A 53 7.86 -5.72 0.03
C ARG A 53 7.73 -7.24 0.06
N ALA A 54 7.11 -7.83 -0.95
CA ALA A 54 7.09 -9.29 -1.12
C ALA A 54 8.49 -9.83 -1.51
N GLU A 55 9.25 -9.02 -2.27
CA GLU A 55 10.60 -9.36 -2.76
C GLU A 55 11.69 -9.31 -1.67
N LEU A 56 11.44 -8.65 -0.52
CA LEU A 56 12.39 -8.57 0.60
C LEU A 56 12.44 -9.86 1.47
N LYS A 57 11.85 -10.97 0.99
CA LYS A 57 12.09 -12.30 1.57
C LYS A 57 13.40 -12.86 1.02
N THR A 58 14.53 -12.42 1.57
CA THR A 58 15.84 -13.08 1.41
C THR A 58 16.37 -13.45 2.78
#